data_AF-A0A1M5G3U3-F1
#
_entry.id   AF-A0A1M5G3U3-F1
#
_cell.length_a   1.000
_cell.length_b   1.000
_cell.length_c   1.000
_cell.angle_alpha   90.00
_cell.angle_beta   90.00
_cell.angle_gamma   90.00
#
_symmetry.space_group_name_H-M   'P 1'
#
loop_
_entity.id
_entity.type
_entity.pdbx_description
1 polymer ?
#
loop_
_entity_poly.entity_id
_entity_poly.type
_entity_poly.pdbx_seq_one_letter_code
_entity_poly.pdbx_strand_id
1 'polypeptide(L)' 'MAELQSLPGPEDPEAALAAVVALRRLAGRLESAAVAEAIGQGWTWAQVGEALGISGQAAHKKFASEVRARRGS' A
#
# COMPACT_ATOMS: atom_id res chain seq x y z
N MET A 1 -5.69 14.16 12.47
CA MET A 1 -4.61 13.15 12.37
C MET A 1 -5.02 12.01 13.27
N ALA A 2 -5.36 10.85 12.70
CA ALA A 2 -5.91 9.74 13.49
C ALA A 2 -4.91 9.38 14.60
N GLU A 3 -5.38 9.43 15.84
CA GLU A 3 -4.64 8.91 16.99
C GLU A 3 -4.27 7.46 16.67
N LEU A 4 -2.98 7.17 16.51
CA LEU A 4 -2.48 5.80 16.60
C LEU A 4 -2.51 5.42 18.08
N GLN A 5 -3.73 5.35 18.63
CA GLN A 5 -4.04 4.86 19.96
C GLN A 5 -3.24 3.59 20.19
N SER A 6 -2.47 3.60 21.29
CA SER A 6 -1.65 2.53 21.84
C SER A 6 -1.84 1.18 21.13
N LEU A 7 -0.95 0.85 20.20
CA LEU A 7 -0.95 -0.48 19.60
C LEU A 7 -0.69 -1.52 20.70
N PRO A 8 -1.40 -2.67 20.68
CA PRO A 8 -1.14 -3.74 21.64
C PRO A 8 0.31 -4.22 21.55
N GLY A 9 0.93 -4.41 22.72
CA GLY A 9 2.29 -4.90 22.87
C GLY A 9 2.38 -6.43 22.78
N PRO A 10 3.60 -6.99 22.73
CA PRO A 10 3.83 -8.43 22.64
C PRO A 10 3.33 -9.22 23.86
N GLU A 11 2.99 -8.56 24.97
CA GLU A 11 2.32 -9.14 26.14
C GLU A 11 0.90 -9.64 25.85
N ASP A 12 0.26 -9.16 24.77
CA ASP A 12 -0.97 -9.70 24.19
C ASP A 12 -0.75 -10.06 22.71
N PRO A 13 -0.20 -11.27 22.42
CA PRO A 13 0.13 -11.68 21.06
C PRO A 13 -1.08 -11.74 20.11
N GLU A 14 -2.27 -12.06 20.63
CA GLU A 14 -3.48 -12.14 19.82
C GLU A 14 -3.87 -10.76 19.31
N ALA A 15 -3.96 -9.77 20.21
CA ALA A 15 -4.27 -8.39 19.85
C ALA A 15 -3.17 -7.79 18.96
N ALA A 16 -1.89 -8.04 19.26
CA ALA A 16 -0.76 -7.59 18.45
C ALA A 16 -0.83 -8.11 17.01
N LEU A 17 -1.06 -9.41 16.81
CA LEU A 17 -1.17 -10.01 15.47
C LEU A 17 -2.40 -9.51 14.72
N ALA A 18 -3.54 -9.33 15.40
CA ALA A 18 -4.73 -8.73 14.80
C ALA A 18 -4.47 -7.29 14.33
N ALA A 19 -3.80 -6.47 15.15
CA ALA A 19 -3.41 -5.11 14.79
C ALA A 19 -2.47 -5.09 13.59
N VAL A 20 -1.47 -5.98 13.55
CA VAL A 20 -0.56 -6.12 12.41
C VAL A 20 -1.31 -6.47 11.12
N VAL A 21 -2.30 -7.37 11.18
CA VAL A 21 -3.15 -7.70 10.01
C VAL A 21 -3.95 -6.48 9.56
N ALA A 22 -4.54 -5.74 10.49
CA ALA A 22 -5.29 -4.52 10.17
C ALA A 22 -4.40 -3.45 9.52
N LEU A 23 -3.18 -3.24 10.06
CA LEU A 23 -2.19 -2.31 9.53
C LEU A 23 -1.71 -2.71 8.14
N ARG A 24 -1.42 -4.00 7.89
CA ARG A 24 -1.04 -4.48 6.55
C ARG A 24 -2.15 -4.25 5.52
N ARG A 25 -3.41 -4.47 5.91
CA ARG A 25 -4.57 -4.18 5.05
C ARG A 25 -4.69 -2.68 4.76
N LEU A 26 -4.51 -1.83 5.76
CA LEU A 26 -4.54 -0.38 5.58
C LEU A 26 -3.38 0.10 4.69
N ALA A 27 -2.16 -0.36 4.97
CA ALA A 27 -0.97 -0.06 4.19
C ALA A 27 -1.16 -0.48 2.72
N GLY A 28 -1.68 -1.68 2.46
CA GLY A 28 -1.96 -2.13 1.09
C GLY A 28 -2.98 -1.25 0.36
N ARG A 29 -4.04 -0.78 1.04
CA ARG A 29 -5.00 0.16 0.42
C ARG A 29 -4.37 1.51 0.10
N LEU A 30 -3.56 2.04 1.02
CA LEU A 30 -2.83 3.30 0.83
C LEU A 30 -1.82 3.19 -0.32
N GLU A 31 -1.06 2.09 -0.35
CA GLU A 31 -0.08 1.80 -1.41
C GLU A 31 -0.77 1.79 -2.78
N SER A 32 -1.86 1.03 -2.95
CA SER A 32 -2.62 1.00 -4.21
C SER A 32 -3.19 2.37 -4.61
N ALA A 33 -3.65 3.18 -3.65
CA ALA A 33 -4.12 4.55 -3.92
C ALA A 33 -3.02 5.49 -4.38
N ALA A 34 -1.89 5.50 -3.67
CA ALA A 34 -0.75 6.30 -4.05
C ALA A 34 -0.20 5.91 -5.42
N VAL A 35 -0.13 4.60 -5.73
CA VAL A 35 0.33 4.12 -7.05
C VAL A 35 -0.62 4.55 -8.16
N ALA A 36 -1.93 4.41 -7.97
CA ALA A 36 -2.92 4.81 -8.98
C ALA A 36 -2.83 6.32 -9.28
N GLU A 37 -2.70 7.13 -8.24
CA GLU A 37 -2.54 8.58 -8.34
C GLU A 37 -1.22 8.94 -9.05
N ALA A 38 -0.09 8.35 -8.65
CA ALA A 38 1.21 8.60 -9.27
C ALA A 38 1.21 8.28 -10.78
N ILE A 39 0.66 7.12 -11.16
CA ILE A 39 0.53 6.75 -12.58
C ILE A 39 -0.46 7.71 -13.29
N GLY A 40 -1.48 8.21 -12.61
CA GLY A 40 -2.38 9.29 -13.08
C GLY A 40 -1.65 10.60 -13.36
N GLN A 41 -0.68 10.96 -12.52
CA GLN A 41 0.20 12.12 -12.67
C GLN A 41 1.34 11.90 -13.68
N GLY A 42 1.33 10.78 -14.42
CA GLY A 42 2.31 10.50 -15.47
C GLY A 42 3.62 9.87 -14.99
N TRP A 43 3.70 9.40 -13.74
CA TRP A 43 4.86 8.65 -13.28
C TRP A 43 5.03 7.36 -14.08
N THR A 44 6.29 6.96 -14.28
CA THR A 44 6.65 5.66 -14.84
C THR A 44 6.63 4.57 -13.77
N TRP A 45 6.45 3.32 -14.18
CA TRP A 45 6.57 2.17 -13.28
C TRP A 45 7.94 2.05 -12.61
N ALA A 46 9.01 2.56 -13.24
CA ALA A 46 10.33 2.61 -12.65
C ALA A 46 10.38 3.54 -11.43
N GLN A 47 9.83 4.77 -11.57
CA GLN A 47 9.74 5.73 -10.46
C GLN A 47 8.87 5.22 -9.32
N VAL A 48 7.76 4.55 -9.64
CA VAL A 48 6.93 3.89 -8.62
C VAL A 48 7.70 2.76 -7.91
N GLY A 49 8.42 1.93 -8.66
CA GLY A 49 9.25 0.88 -8.09
C GLY A 49 10.31 1.43 -7.14
N GLU A 50 11.04 2.46 -7.57
CA GLU A 50 12.04 3.15 -6.77
C GLU A 50 11.45 3.67 -5.45
N ALA A 51 10.30 4.36 -5.50
CA ALA A 51 9.62 4.87 -4.31
C ALA A 51 9.16 3.77 -3.33
N LEU A 52 8.86 2.57 -3.85
CA LEU A 52 8.44 1.40 -3.05
C LEU A 52 9.60 0.46 -2.69
N GLY A 53 10.83 0.74 -3.12
CA GLY A 53 11.99 -0.11 -2.90
C GLY A 53 11.93 -1.46 -3.64
N ILE A 54 11.20 -1.53 -4.76
CA ILE A 54 11.07 -2.72 -5.61
C ILE A 54 11.42 -2.38 -7.06
N SER A 55 11.62 -3.40 -7.91
CA SER A 55 11.82 -3.13 -9.34
C SER A 55 10.54 -2.59 -9.98
N GLY A 56 10.68 -1.76 -11.01
CA GLY A 56 9.51 -1.26 -11.76
C GLY A 56 8.67 -2.38 -12.39
N GLN A 57 9.28 -3.50 -12.78
CA GLN A 57 8.56 -4.69 -13.24
C GLN A 57 7.73 -5.32 -12.12
N ALA A 58 8.27 -5.41 -10.90
CA ALA A 58 7.54 -5.92 -9.74
C ALA A 58 6.36 -4.98 -9.39
N ALA A 59 6.57 -3.67 -9.45
CA ALA A 59 5.50 -2.68 -9.26
C ALA A 59 4.40 -2.83 -10.32
N HIS A 60 4.75 -2.89 -11.60
CA HIS A 60 3.78 -3.11 -12.67
C HIS A 60 3.00 -4.41 -12.47
N LYS A 61 3.67 -5.53 -12.19
CA LYS A 61 3.03 -6.82 -11.93
C LYS A 61 2.06 -6.75 -10.74
N LYS A 62 2.41 -6.01 -9.68
CA LYS A 62 1.61 -5.92 -8.44
C LYS A 62 0.39 -5.00 -8.59
N PHE A 63 0.50 -3.89 -9.32
CA PHE A 63 -0.50 -2.82 -9.29
C PHE A 63 -1.24 -2.55 -10.60
N ALA A 64 -0.77 -3.05 -11.76
CA ALA A 64 -1.33 -2.65 -13.05
C ALA A 64 -2.83 -2.95 -13.20
N SER A 65 -3.32 -4.06 -12.64
CA SER A 65 -4.75 -4.40 -12.67
C SER A 65 -5.59 -3.40 -11.86
N GLU A 66 -5.16 -3.08 -10.64
CA GLU A 66 -5.84 -2.14 -9.74
C GLU A 66 -5.87 -0.72 -10.32
N VAL A 67 -4.75 -0.26 -10.90
CA VAL A 67 -4.68 1.06 -11.56
C VAL A 67 -5.63 1.14 -12.75
N ARG A 68 -5.75 0.06 -13.55
CA ARG A 68 -6.71 0.00 -14.65
C ARG A 68 -8.16 0.03 -14.15
N ALA A 69 -8.46 -0.73 -13.10
CA ALA A 69 -9.81 -0.79 -12.52
C ALA A 69 -10.29 0.59 -12.04
N ARG A 70 -9.41 1.38 -11.42
CA ARG A 70 -9.74 2.71 -10.88
C ARG A 70 -9.88 3.81 -11.92
N ARG A 71 -9.31 3.64 -13.12
CA ARG A 71 -9.44 4.60 -14.23
C ARG A 71 -10.71 4.42 -15.06
N GLY A 72 -11.34 3.24 -14.96
CA GLY A 72 -12.55 2.90 -15.71
C GLY A 72 -13.86 3.13 -14.94
N SER A 73 -13.78 3.62 -13.70
CA SER A 73 -14.93 3.94 -12.84
C SER A 73 -15.10 5.44 -12.70
#